data_AF-A0A2E0N5L5-F1
#
_entry.id   AF-A0A2E0N5L5-F1
#
_cell.length_a   1.000
_cell.length_b   1.000
_cell.length_c   1.000
_cell.angle_alpha   90.00
_cell.angle_beta   90.00
_cell.angle_gamma   90.00
#
_symmetry.space_group_name_H-M   'P 1'
#
loop_
_entity.id
_entity.type
_entity.pdbx_description
1 polymer ?
#
loop_
_entity_poly.entity_id
_entity_poly.type
_entity_poly.pdbx_seq_one_letter_code
_entity_poly.pdbx_strand_id
1 'polypeptide(L)'
;MGLDPTPRRQNGAFQLALIAGTAVGAVVLLGAFLLRPVQPTELQVEPSVEYGRQLIRDTARMMGPGHEEPNQRFSGTYMDCASCHLDTGTRPGTLSLLESATRYPRFSGRDGGDRDLRDRINGCMTRSMNGRELDRESVEIRSLEMYIRQLNAQYTVMSDTRKLWNEPPAFAEPNRAADVAAGEIVYEE
;
A
#
# COMPACT_ATOMS: atom_id res chain seq x y z
N MET A 1 45.67 -79.00 8.57
CA MET A 1 46.24 -77.74 9.10
C MET A 1 45.35 -76.63 8.57
N GLY A 2 44.29 -76.32 9.31
CA GLY A 2 43.33 -75.29 8.94
C GLY A 2 43.30 -74.22 10.01
N LEU A 3 43.10 -72.97 9.61
CA LEU A 3 42.45 -71.93 10.41
C LEU A 3 41.91 -70.90 9.41
N ASP A 4 40.59 -70.89 9.27
CA ASP A 4 39.79 -69.90 8.56
C ASP A 4 39.41 -68.78 9.55
N PRO A 5 39.64 -67.48 9.27
CA PRO A 5 39.28 -66.42 10.20
C PRO A 5 37.80 -66.02 10.03
N THR A 6 37.00 -66.30 11.05
CA THR A 6 35.61 -65.83 11.15
C THR A 6 35.51 -64.30 11.18
N PRO A 7 34.54 -63.68 10.46
CA PRO A 7 34.36 -62.23 10.46
C PRO A 7 33.73 -61.73 11.76
N ARG A 8 34.39 -60.74 12.39
CA ARG A 8 33.96 -60.10 13.64
C ARG A 8 32.72 -59.21 13.37
N ARG A 9 31.59 -59.52 14.00
CA ARG A 9 30.35 -58.71 13.98
C ARG A 9 30.62 -57.26 14.47
N GLN A 10 30.77 -56.31 13.55
CA GLN A 10 30.82 -54.86 13.84
C GLN A 10 29.44 -54.17 13.79
N ASN A 11 28.37 -54.90 13.42
CA ASN A 11 27.08 -54.31 13.08
C ASN A 11 26.32 -53.69 14.28
N GLY A 12 26.59 -54.12 15.52
CA GLY A 12 25.83 -53.68 16.69
C GLY A 12 26.10 -52.23 17.09
N ALA A 13 27.36 -51.79 17.03
CA ALA A 13 27.74 -50.42 17.41
C ALA A 13 27.22 -49.39 16.41
N PHE A 14 27.21 -49.74 15.12
CA PHE A 14 26.71 -48.86 14.05
C PHE A 14 25.19 -48.69 14.11
N GLN A 15 24.45 -49.77 14.43
CA GLN A 15 23.00 -49.74 14.61
C GLN A 15 22.59 -48.91 15.83
N LEU A 16 23.31 -49.02 16.95
CA LEU A 16 23.07 -48.21 18.14
C LEU A 16 23.35 -46.73 17.90
N ALA A 17 24.43 -46.39 17.19
CA ALA A 17 24.75 -45.01 16.83
C ALA A 17 23.69 -44.38 15.91
N LEU A 18 23.14 -45.16 14.97
CA LEU A 18 22.06 -44.73 14.09
C LEU A 18 20.76 -44.45 14.87
N ILE A 19 20.38 -45.33 15.81
CA ILE A 19 19.18 -45.15 16.63
C ILE A 19 19.32 -43.95 17.59
N ALA A 20 20.51 -43.78 18.18
CA ALA A 20 20.78 -42.61 19.02
C ALA A 20 20.74 -41.31 18.21
N GLY A 21 21.31 -41.31 17.00
CA GLY A 21 21.29 -40.16 16.09
C GLY A 21 19.88 -39.78 15.64
N THR A 22 19.02 -40.75 15.30
CA THR A 22 17.63 -40.47 14.92
C THR A 22 16.79 -39.99 16.10
N ALA A 23 17.00 -40.53 17.30
CA ALA A 23 16.31 -40.07 18.51
C ALA A 23 16.68 -38.62 18.85
N VAL A 24 17.96 -38.26 18.81
CA VAL A 24 18.42 -36.88 19.03
C VAL A 24 17.90 -35.95 17.94
N GLY A 25 17.96 -36.36 16.67
CA GLY A 25 17.41 -35.58 15.55
C GLY A 25 15.91 -35.34 15.69
N ALA A 26 15.14 -36.35 16.09
CA ALA A 26 13.70 -36.23 16.32
C ALA A 26 13.38 -35.28 17.48
N VAL A 27 14.14 -35.35 18.58
CA VAL A 27 13.97 -34.44 19.74
C VAL A 27 14.33 -33.00 19.38
N VAL A 28 15.39 -32.77 18.60
CA VAL A 28 15.78 -31.43 18.13
C VAL A 28 14.72 -30.85 17.18
N LEU A 29 14.21 -31.66 16.23
CA LEU A 29 13.14 -31.22 15.32
C LEU A 29 11.83 -30.96 16.04
N LEU A 30 11.46 -31.81 17.00
CA LEU A 30 10.26 -31.63 17.82
C LEU A 30 10.40 -30.41 18.73
N GLY A 31 11.58 -30.22 19.35
CA GLY A 31 11.89 -29.03 20.13
C GLY A 31 11.84 -27.76 19.30
N ALA A 32 12.42 -27.76 18.10
CA ALA A 32 12.33 -26.64 17.18
C ALA A 32 10.90 -26.35 16.72
N PHE A 33 10.06 -27.38 16.56
CA PHE A 33 8.65 -27.22 16.21
C PHE A 33 7.81 -26.69 17.38
N LEU A 34 8.03 -27.19 18.60
CA LEU A 34 7.30 -26.80 19.80
C LEU A 34 7.74 -25.44 20.35
N LEU A 35 9.01 -25.07 20.14
CA LEU A 35 9.59 -23.78 20.54
C LEU A 35 9.58 -22.75 19.40
N ARG A 36 8.93 -23.06 18.26
CA ARG A 36 8.69 -22.04 17.24
C ARG A 36 7.88 -20.93 17.90
N PRO A 37 8.38 -19.69 17.95
CA PRO A 37 7.54 -18.58 18.37
C PRO A 37 6.34 -18.58 17.43
N VAL A 38 5.14 -18.57 18.01
CA VAL A 38 3.93 -18.24 17.26
C VAL A 38 4.22 -16.88 16.65
N GLN A 39 4.42 -16.85 15.33
CA GLN A 39 4.49 -15.57 14.64
C GLN A 39 3.17 -14.87 14.97
N PRO A 40 3.21 -13.64 15.51
CA PRO A 40 1.98 -12.90 15.68
C PRO A 40 1.33 -12.87 14.31
N THR A 41 0.13 -13.44 14.20
CA THR A 41 -0.72 -13.20 13.04
C THR A 41 -0.85 -11.69 12.98
N GLU A 42 -0.12 -11.06 12.06
CA GLU A 42 -0.33 -9.68 11.67
C GLU A 42 -1.84 -9.54 11.54
N LEU A 43 -2.46 -8.61 12.27
CA LEU A 43 -3.88 -8.39 12.19
C LEU A 43 -4.18 -8.04 10.73
N GLN A 44 -4.61 -9.03 9.93
CA GLN A 44 -4.77 -8.85 8.49
C GLN A 44 -5.98 -7.94 8.31
N VAL A 45 -5.71 -6.65 8.12
CA VAL A 45 -6.74 -5.68 7.80
C VAL A 45 -7.31 -6.10 6.45
N GLU A 46 -8.58 -6.48 6.41
CA GLU A 46 -9.23 -6.82 5.15
C GLU A 46 -9.54 -5.53 4.36
N PRO A 47 -9.45 -5.56 3.02
CA PRO A 47 -9.77 -4.39 2.22
C PRO A 47 -11.21 -3.92 2.43
N SER A 48 -11.39 -2.62 2.66
CA SER A 48 -12.70 -2.04 2.92
C SER A 48 -12.82 -0.59 2.46
N VAL A 49 -14.05 -0.16 2.19
CA VAL A 49 -14.37 1.23 1.87
C VAL A 49 -13.94 2.17 3.00
N GLU A 50 -14.19 1.79 4.24
CA GLU A 50 -13.83 2.62 5.39
C GLU A 50 -12.33 2.75 5.57
N TYR A 51 -11.56 1.67 5.40
CA TYR A 51 -10.11 1.74 5.43
C TYR A 51 -9.57 2.65 4.31
N GLY A 52 -10.12 2.55 3.09
CA GLY A 52 -9.76 3.44 1.98
C GLY A 52 -10.06 4.91 2.28
N ARG A 53 -11.21 5.19 2.91
CA ARG A 53 -11.57 6.55 3.36
C ARG A 53 -10.57 7.08 4.40
N GLN A 54 -10.14 6.24 5.35
CA GLN A 54 -9.13 6.61 6.33
C GLN A 54 -7.78 6.88 5.67
N LEU A 55 -7.36 6.05 4.73
CA LEU A 55 -6.11 6.25 3.99
C LEU A 55 -6.09 7.57 3.21
N ILE A 56 -7.22 8.01 2.62
CA ILE A 56 -7.32 9.32 1.97
C ILE A 56 -7.25 10.46 2.99
N ARG A 57 -7.90 10.30 4.14
CA ARG A 57 -8.03 11.35 5.15
C ARG A 57 -6.77 11.54 5.99
N ASP A 58 -6.14 10.44 6.40
CA ASP A 58 -5.07 10.40 7.40
C ASP A 58 -3.79 9.74 6.82
N THR A 59 -3.51 9.95 5.53
CA THR A 59 -2.37 9.36 4.81
C THR A 59 -1.04 9.57 5.53
N ALA A 60 -0.78 10.78 6.04
CA ALA A 60 0.48 11.11 6.73
C ALA A 60 0.67 10.25 7.99
N ARG A 61 -0.42 9.99 8.73
CA ARG A 61 -0.41 9.14 9.91
C ARG A 61 -0.28 7.66 9.54
N MET A 62 -1.03 7.21 8.54
CA MET A 62 -1.17 5.79 8.22
C MET A 62 -0.07 5.25 7.31
N MET A 63 0.52 6.10 6.48
CA MET A 63 1.50 5.70 5.47
C MET A 63 2.67 6.68 5.33
N GLY A 64 2.71 7.77 6.11
CA GLY A 64 3.73 8.81 6.00
C GLY A 64 5.05 8.48 6.71
N PRO A 65 6.04 9.39 6.64
CA PRO A 65 7.38 9.17 7.17
C PRO A 65 7.43 8.91 8.69
N GLY A 66 6.41 9.36 9.42
CA GLY A 66 6.29 9.21 10.86
C GLY A 66 5.67 7.89 11.34
N HIS A 67 5.27 6.98 10.43
CA HIS A 67 4.64 5.71 10.84
C HIS A 67 5.60 4.87 11.69
N GLU A 68 5.09 4.22 12.74
CA GLU A 68 5.89 3.43 13.70
C GLU A 68 6.66 2.32 12.97
N GLU A 69 5.96 1.54 12.15
CA GLU A 69 6.52 0.47 11.33
C GLU A 69 7.16 1.02 10.03
N PRO A 70 8.49 0.86 9.82
CA PRO A 70 9.15 1.40 8.63
C PRO A 70 8.68 0.83 7.29
N ASN A 71 8.23 -0.43 7.26
CA ASN A 71 7.70 -1.09 6.06
C ASN A 71 6.32 -0.55 5.64
N GLN A 72 5.62 0.15 6.53
CA GLN A 72 4.33 0.82 6.26
C GLN A 72 4.52 2.30 5.83
N ARG A 73 5.76 2.80 5.78
CA ARG A 73 6.07 4.12 5.24
C ARG A 73 6.07 4.06 3.71
N PHE A 74 4.96 4.45 3.11
CA PHE A 74 4.78 4.50 1.65
C PHE A 74 4.85 5.92 1.09
N SER A 75 4.41 6.94 1.83
CA SER A 75 4.55 8.35 1.47
C SER A 75 5.84 8.94 2.04
N GLY A 76 6.51 9.78 1.25
CA GLY A 76 7.66 10.57 1.67
C GLY A 76 7.32 11.97 2.18
N THR A 77 6.05 12.27 2.42
CA THR A 77 5.56 13.60 2.84
C THR A 77 4.67 13.50 4.07
N TYR A 78 4.53 14.60 4.81
CA TYR A 78 3.56 14.73 5.92
C TYR A 78 2.22 15.29 5.45
N MET A 79 1.84 15.05 4.18
CA MET A 79 0.56 15.46 3.62
C MET A 79 -0.43 14.30 3.64
N ASP A 80 -1.71 14.64 3.59
CA ASP A 80 -2.80 13.70 3.35
C ASP A 80 -3.26 13.81 1.90
N CYS A 81 -3.81 12.73 1.32
CA CYS A 81 -4.49 12.85 0.03
C CYS A 81 -5.61 13.91 0.12
N ALA A 82 -6.27 14.01 1.28
CA ALA A 82 -7.27 15.02 1.59
C ALA A 82 -6.76 16.47 1.64
N SER A 83 -5.44 16.70 1.68
CA SER A 83 -4.86 18.05 1.56
C SER A 83 -5.14 18.67 0.18
N CYS A 84 -5.33 17.85 -0.86
CA CYS A 84 -5.72 18.32 -2.19
C CYS A 84 -7.10 17.79 -2.61
N HIS A 85 -7.45 16.56 -2.23
CA HIS A 85 -8.76 15.97 -2.46
C HIS A 85 -9.70 16.33 -1.31
N LEU A 86 -10.20 17.57 -1.35
CA LEU A 86 -10.93 18.18 -0.25
C LEU A 86 -12.19 17.40 0.16
N ASP A 87 -12.54 17.47 1.45
CA ASP A 87 -13.60 16.67 2.08
C ASP A 87 -13.42 15.16 1.82
N THR A 88 -12.18 14.68 1.90
CA THR A 88 -11.81 13.28 1.59
C THR A 88 -12.18 12.89 0.14
N GLY A 89 -12.16 13.85 -0.78
CA GLY A 89 -12.48 13.68 -2.19
C GLY A 89 -13.97 13.81 -2.53
N THR A 90 -14.81 14.17 -1.57
CA THR A 90 -16.26 14.33 -1.81
C THR A 90 -16.66 15.72 -2.25
N ARG A 91 -15.76 16.71 -2.19
CA ARG A 91 -16.05 18.06 -2.70
C ARG A 91 -16.18 18.03 -4.23
N PRO A 92 -17.30 18.46 -4.83
CA PRO A 92 -17.42 18.60 -6.28
C PRO A 92 -16.43 19.65 -6.80
N GLY A 93 -15.80 19.37 -7.94
CA GLY A 93 -14.76 20.24 -8.50
C GLY A 93 -13.68 19.47 -9.26
N THR A 94 -12.61 20.17 -9.61
CA THR A 94 -11.54 19.66 -10.49
C THR A 94 -10.75 18.50 -9.88
N LEU A 95 -10.56 18.52 -8.55
CA LEU A 95 -9.87 17.48 -7.77
C LEU A 95 -10.84 16.54 -7.04
N SER A 96 -12.10 16.48 -7.45
CA SER A 96 -13.07 15.56 -6.85
C SER A 96 -12.72 14.10 -7.16
N LEU A 97 -12.93 13.22 -6.18
CA LEU A 97 -12.83 11.77 -6.38
C LEU A 97 -14.17 11.13 -6.79
N LEU A 98 -15.29 11.85 -6.65
CA LEU A 98 -16.65 11.40 -6.97
C LEU A 98 -16.77 10.81 -8.40
N GLU A 99 -16.14 11.43 -9.38
CA GLU A 99 -16.21 10.99 -10.78
C GLU A 99 -14.95 10.28 -11.25
N SER A 100 -13.94 10.12 -10.39
CA SER A 100 -12.62 9.69 -10.83
C SER A 100 -12.64 8.28 -11.42
N ALA A 101 -13.41 7.35 -10.83
CA ALA A 101 -13.48 5.96 -11.28
C ALA A 101 -13.99 5.78 -12.72
N THR A 102 -14.89 6.65 -13.21
CA THR A 102 -15.48 6.52 -14.56
C THR A 102 -14.50 6.91 -15.66
N ARG A 103 -13.38 7.55 -15.30
CA ARG A 103 -12.35 8.02 -16.23
C ARG A 103 -11.26 6.98 -16.48
N TYR A 104 -11.36 5.79 -15.89
CA TYR A 104 -10.39 4.70 -16.01
C TYR A 104 -11.06 3.38 -16.40
N PRO A 105 -10.38 2.51 -17.18
CA PRO A 105 -9.02 2.69 -17.69
C PRO A 105 -8.94 3.79 -18.77
N ARG A 106 -7.76 4.41 -18.91
CA ARG A 106 -7.47 5.40 -19.95
C ARG A 106 -6.02 5.38 -20.38
N PHE A 107 -5.77 5.82 -21.61
CA PHE A 107 -4.42 6.09 -22.07
C PHE A 107 -3.78 7.26 -21.30
N SER A 108 -2.58 7.04 -20.79
CA SER A 108 -1.72 8.05 -20.18
C SER A 108 -0.63 8.45 -21.16
N GLY A 109 -0.72 9.65 -21.74
CA GLY A 109 0.34 10.18 -22.61
C GLY A 109 1.67 10.38 -21.89
N ARG A 110 1.63 10.57 -20.56
CA ARG A 110 2.81 10.70 -19.71
C ARG A 110 3.52 9.37 -19.48
N ASP A 111 2.75 8.30 -19.28
CA ASP A 111 3.30 6.97 -18.96
C ASP A 111 3.37 6.05 -20.20
N GLY A 112 2.92 6.54 -21.36
CA GLY A 112 3.04 5.88 -22.66
C GLY A 112 2.15 4.64 -22.84
N GLY A 113 1.02 4.53 -22.13
CA GLY A 113 0.15 3.37 -22.23
C GLY A 113 -1.14 3.48 -21.44
N ASP A 114 -1.98 2.45 -21.55
CA ASP A 114 -3.22 2.36 -20.77
C ASP A 114 -2.92 2.19 -19.29
N ARG A 115 -3.70 2.89 -18.47
CA ARG A 115 -3.62 2.87 -17.01
C ARG A 115 -5.00 2.71 -16.42
N ASP A 116 -5.12 1.89 -15.40
CA ASP A 116 -6.34 1.73 -14.63
C ASP A 116 -6.38 2.65 -13.39
N LEU A 117 -7.38 2.46 -12.53
CA LEU A 117 -7.53 3.27 -11.33
C LEU A 117 -6.41 3.01 -10.31
N ARG A 118 -5.91 1.77 -10.18
CA ARG A 118 -4.80 1.43 -9.28
C ARG A 118 -3.50 2.08 -9.75
N ASP A 119 -3.26 2.07 -11.05
CA ASP A 119 -2.15 2.81 -11.65
C ASP A 119 -2.22 4.30 -11.34
N ARG A 120 -3.43 4.88 -11.41
CA ARG A 120 -3.62 6.31 -11.07
C ARG A 120 -3.33 6.60 -9.60
N ILE A 121 -3.72 5.70 -8.69
CA ILE A 121 -3.42 5.80 -7.26
C ILE A 121 -1.90 5.73 -7.05
N ASN A 122 -1.20 4.76 -7.62
CA ASN A 122 0.26 4.65 -7.53
C ASN A 122 0.99 5.84 -8.17
N GLY A 123 0.44 6.40 -9.26
CA GLY A 123 0.92 7.65 -9.84
C GLY A 123 0.77 8.86 -8.91
N CYS A 124 -0.20 8.86 -7.98
CA CYS A 124 -0.30 9.85 -6.92
C CYS A 124 0.78 9.62 -5.85
N MET A 125 0.90 8.36 -5.39
CA MET A 125 1.86 7.96 -4.36
C MET A 125 3.30 8.34 -4.73
N THR A 126 3.71 8.03 -5.96
CA THR A 126 5.08 8.28 -6.44
C THR A 126 5.39 9.74 -6.77
N ARG A 127 4.37 10.61 -6.84
CA ARG A 127 4.55 12.01 -7.27
C ARG A 127 4.07 12.98 -6.21
N SER A 128 2.76 13.10 -6.05
CA SER A 128 2.15 14.00 -5.05
C SER A 128 2.60 13.66 -3.63
N MET A 129 2.70 12.36 -3.33
CA MET A 129 3.09 11.90 -1.99
C MET A 129 4.60 11.67 -1.85
N ASN A 130 5.40 12.00 -2.87
CA ASN A 130 6.85 11.78 -2.96
C ASN A 130 7.30 10.42 -2.39
N GLY A 131 6.51 9.39 -2.69
CA GLY A 131 6.59 8.09 -2.05
C GLY A 131 6.96 6.98 -3.03
N ARG A 132 6.62 5.76 -2.64
CA ARG A 132 6.75 4.56 -3.47
C ARG A 132 5.39 3.98 -3.80
N GLU A 133 5.37 3.12 -4.82
CA GLU A 133 4.17 2.39 -5.18
C GLU A 133 3.70 1.47 -4.06
N LEU A 134 2.38 1.37 -3.92
CA LEU A 134 1.72 0.31 -3.17
C LEU A 134 1.70 -0.95 -4.04
N ASP A 135 1.86 -2.12 -3.41
CA ASP A 135 1.65 -3.39 -4.11
C ASP A 135 0.22 -3.44 -4.64
N ARG A 136 0.04 -3.91 -5.88
CA ARG A 136 -1.27 -3.89 -6.58
C ARG A 136 -2.33 -4.72 -5.90
N GLU A 137 -1.95 -5.73 -5.13
CA GLU A 137 -2.86 -6.60 -4.37
C GLU A 137 -2.86 -6.28 -2.88
N SER A 138 -2.13 -5.24 -2.45
CA SER A 138 -2.13 -4.76 -1.08
C SER A 138 -3.53 -4.35 -0.60
N VAL A 139 -3.70 -4.39 0.72
CA VAL A 139 -4.94 -3.98 1.36
C VAL A 139 -5.22 -2.51 1.10
N GLU A 140 -4.18 -1.69 1.12
CA GLU A 140 -4.20 -0.25 0.96
C GLU A 140 -4.75 0.13 -0.41
N ILE A 141 -4.17 -0.38 -1.50
CA ILE A 141 -4.59 0.00 -2.85
C ILE A 141 -5.99 -0.51 -3.18
N ARG A 142 -6.33 -1.73 -2.72
CA ARG A 142 -7.66 -2.31 -2.89
C ARG A 142 -8.70 -1.49 -2.14
N SER A 143 -8.38 -1.02 -0.94
CA SER A 143 -9.28 -0.20 -0.13
C SER A 143 -9.47 1.20 -0.70
N LEU A 144 -8.38 1.83 -1.17
CA LEU A 144 -8.43 3.11 -1.89
C LEU A 144 -9.31 3.00 -3.14
N GLU A 145 -9.13 1.95 -3.94
CA GLU A 145 -9.98 1.67 -5.11
C GLU A 145 -11.45 1.48 -4.71
N MET A 146 -11.74 0.66 -3.69
CA MET A 146 -13.10 0.42 -3.19
C MET A 146 -13.76 1.72 -2.75
N TYR A 147 -13.04 2.57 -2.01
CA TYR A 147 -13.55 3.86 -1.56
C TYR A 147 -13.90 4.77 -2.75
N ILE A 148 -12.99 4.91 -3.71
CA ILE A 148 -13.21 5.75 -4.90
C ILE A 148 -14.40 5.23 -5.73
N ARG A 149 -14.55 3.91 -5.89
CA ARG A 149 -15.71 3.32 -6.57
C ARG A 149 -17.02 3.55 -5.81
N GLN A 150 -16.99 3.50 -4.48
CA GLN A 150 -18.15 3.82 -3.64
C GLN A 150 -18.57 5.29 -3.79
N LEU A 151 -17.61 6.22 -3.84
CA LEU A 151 -17.87 7.63 -4.12
C LEU A 151 -18.55 7.81 -5.48
N ASN A 152 -18.11 7.05 -6.48
CA ASN A 152 -18.76 7.08 -7.78
C ASN A 152 -20.20 6.55 -7.77
N ALA A 153 -20.45 5.45 -7.07
CA ALA A 153 -21.80 4.94 -6.89
C ALA A 153 -22.71 5.92 -6.13
N GLN A 154 -22.16 6.73 -5.20
CA GLN A 154 -22.91 7.80 -4.55
C GLN A 154 -23.20 8.94 -5.54
N TYR A 155 -22.21 9.33 -6.34
CA TYR A 155 -22.34 10.41 -7.32
C TYR A 155 -23.44 10.17 -8.35
N THR A 156 -23.63 8.94 -8.82
CA THR A 156 -24.68 8.61 -9.79
C THR A 156 -26.10 8.90 -9.28
N VAL A 157 -26.31 8.80 -7.96
CA VAL A 157 -27.62 9.05 -7.31
C VAL A 157 -27.71 10.40 -6.58
N MET A 158 -26.66 11.22 -6.62
CA MET A 158 -26.67 12.58 -6.06
C MET A 158 -27.58 13.51 -6.86
N SER A 159 -28.25 14.43 -6.17
CA SER A 159 -29.04 15.50 -6.79
C SER A 159 -28.16 16.53 -7.48
N ASP A 160 -28.67 17.20 -8.50
CA ASP A 160 -27.93 18.20 -9.28
C ASP A 160 -27.35 19.31 -8.40
N THR A 161 -28.10 19.78 -7.40
CA THR A 161 -27.63 20.77 -6.43
C THR A 161 -26.39 20.30 -5.67
N ARG A 162 -26.29 19.01 -5.35
CA ARG A 162 -25.12 18.43 -4.66
C ARG A 162 -23.94 18.18 -5.60
N LYS A 163 -24.17 18.21 -6.91
CA LYS A 163 -23.13 18.10 -7.94
C LYS A 163 -22.57 19.46 -8.36
N LEU A 164 -23.19 20.56 -7.92
CA LEU A 164 -22.71 21.90 -8.23
C LEU A 164 -21.28 22.09 -7.71
N TRP A 165 -20.37 22.39 -8.62
CA TRP A 165 -19.02 22.84 -8.33
C TRP A 165 -18.99 24.34 -8.03
N ASN A 166 -18.16 24.72 -7.07
CA ASN A 166 -17.85 26.12 -6.78
C ASN A 166 -16.34 26.30 -6.88
N GLU A 167 -15.85 26.34 -8.11
CA GLU A 167 -14.44 26.59 -8.42
C GLU A 167 -14.32 28.02 -8.98
N PRO A 168 -13.23 28.74 -8.69
CA PRO A 168 -12.96 30.00 -9.36
C PRO A 168 -12.89 29.79 -10.88
N PRO A 169 -13.13 30.86 -11.67
CA PRO A 169 -12.90 30.81 -13.11
C PRO A 169 -11.49 30.31 -13.42
N ALA A 170 -11.34 29.64 -14.56
CA ALA A 170 -10.03 29.19 -15.04
C ALA A 170 -9.04 30.36 -15.02
N PHE A 171 -7.84 30.10 -14.51
CA PHE A 171 -6.79 31.10 -14.43
C PHE A 171 -6.46 31.64 -15.82
N ALA A 172 -6.64 32.95 -16.02
CA ALA A 172 -6.25 33.62 -17.25
C ALA A 172 -4.75 33.89 -17.21
N GLU A 173 -3.99 33.10 -17.96
CA GLU A 173 -2.53 33.23 -17.99
C GLU A 173 -2.13 34.62 -18.50
N PRO A 174 -1.35 35.39 -17.72
CA PRO A 174 -0.90 36.70 -18.14
C PRO A 174 0.19 36.55 -19.20
N ASN A 175 0.27 37.51 -20.14
CA ASN A 175 1.36 37.57 -21.12
C ASN A 175 2.66 38.12 -20.52
N ARG A 176 3.10 37.51 -19.42
CA ARG A 176 4.37 37.75 -18.73
C ARG A 176 4.75 36.51 -17.94
N ALA A 177 6.03 36.38 -17.62
CA ALA A 177 6.48 35.38 -16.67
C ALA A 177 5.90 35.62 -15.26
N ALA A 178 5.89 34.57 -14.45
CA ALA A 178 5.67 34.69 -13.00
C ALA A 178 6.77 35.56 -12.38
N ASP A 179 6.39 36.40 -11.43
CA ASP A 179 7.31 37.27 -10.68
C ASP A 179 7.39 36.75 -9.25
N VAL A 180 8.57 36.25 -8.87
CA VAL A 180 8.80 35.63 -7.57
C VAL A 180 8.75 36.66 -6.44
N ALA A 181 9.28 37.88 -6.67
CA ALA A 181 9.26 38.94 -5.66
C ALA A 181 7.82 39.43 -5.41
N ALA A 182 7.01 39.56 -6.46
CA ALA A 182 5.59 39.85 -6.30
C ALA A 182 4.84 38.70 -5.58
N GLY A 183 5.21 37.45 -5.87
CA GLY A 183 4.63 36.29 -5.20
C GLY A 183 4.95 36.20 -3.71
N GLU A 184 6.15 36.61 -3.30
CA GLU A 184 6.56 36.68 -1.89
C GLU A 184 5.65 37.63 -1.09
N ILE A 185 5.36 38.81 -1.63
CA ILE A 185 4.46 39.79 -0.99
C ILE A 185 3.08 39.17 -0.74
N VAL A 186 2.50 38.48 -1.74
CA VAL A 186 1.18 37.83 -1.60
C VAL A 186 1.21 36.67 -0.62
N TYR A 187 2.33 35.94 -0.53
CA TYR A 187 2.46 34.80 0.37
C TYR A 187 2.56 35.22 1.85
N GLU A 188 3.15 36.39 2.13
CA GLU A 188 3.35 36.92 3.48
C GLU A 188 2.14 37.68 4.05
N GLU A 189 1.16 38.06 3.20
CA GLU A 189 -0.13 38.65 3.62
C GLU A 189 -1.01 37.67 4.39
#